data_AF-A0A133Y5V8-F1
#
_entry.id   AF-A0A133Y5V8-F1
#
_cell.length_a   1.000
_cell.length_b   1.000
_cell.length_c   1.000
_cell.angle_alpha   90.00
_cell.angle_beta   90.00
_cell.angle_gamma   90.00
#
_symmetry.space_group_name_H-M   'P 1'
#
loop_
_entity.id
_entity.type
_entity.pdbx_description
1 polymer ?
#
loop_
_entity_poly.entity_id
_entity_poly.type
_entity_poly.pdbx_seq_one_letter_code
_entity_poly.pdbx_strand_id
1 'polypeptide(L)'
;NLREFVENKGMQDISIGTITEDLFEEYRFFLKKRGLKASTVNSNLCWLSRLMFRAVSKRIIRCNPFENAKYEKEEKKIRFLQKSDVMKLMSMKMNDKEAELARLMFV
;
A
#
# COMPACT_ATOMS: atom_id res chain seq x y z
N ASN A 1 -2.78 10.04 -9.41
CA ASN A 1 -1.44 9.46 -9.20
C ASN A 1 -0.76 8.98 -10.47
N LEU A 2 -1.19 7.87 -11.09
CA LEU A 2 -0.48 7.33 -12.28
C LEU A 2 -0.58 8.26 -13.49
N ARG A 3 -1.77 8.80 -13.77
CA ARG A 3 -1.97 9.81 -14.82
C ARG A 3 -1.09 11.04 -14.62
N GLU A 4 -1.10 11.60 -13.41
CA GLU A 4 -0.26 12.74 -13.05
C GLU A 4 1.24 12.45 -13.15
N PHE A 5 1.66 11.20 -12.93
CA PHE A 5 3.05 10.78 -13.17
C PHE A 5 3.41 10.80 -14.66
N VAL A 6 2.50 10.31 -15.53
CA VAL A 6 2.69 10.35 -16.99
C VAL A 6 2.74 11.81 -17.47
N GLU A 7 1.82 12.65 -16.99
CA GLU A 7 1.79 14.08 -17.28
C GLU A 7 3.06 14.80 -16.76
N ASN A 8 3.58 14.41 -15.58
CA ASN A 8 4.82 14.96 -15.04
C ASN A 8 6.05 14.65 -15.90
N LYS A 9 6.02 13.55 -16.66
CA LYS A 9 7.04 13.24 -17.67
C LYS A 9 6.85 13.99 -18.99
N GLY A 10 5.85 14.88 -19.09
CA GLY A 10 5.53 15.60 -20.32
C GLY A 10 4.91 14.70 -21.39
N MET A 11 4.40 13.51 -21.02
CA MET A 11 3.79 12.56 -21.93
C MET A 11 2.28 12.53 -21.74
N GLN A 12 1.57 12.20 -22.81
CA GLN A 12 0.13 11.92 -22.74
C GLN A 12 -0.14 10.46 -22.38
N ASP A 13 0.70 9.55 -22.87
CA ASP A 13 0.59 8.11 -22.65
C ASP A 13 1.96 7.44 -22.69
N ILE A 14 2.05 6.20 -22.19
CA ILE A 14 3.27 5.37 -22.19
C ILE A 14 2.92 4.03 -22.84
N SER A 15 3.67 3.68 -23.90
CA SER A 15 3.52 2.38 -24.54
C SER A 15 3.87 1.25 -23.57
N ILE A 16 2.99 0.24 -23.48
CA ILE A 16 3.20 -0.92 -22.61
C ILE A 16 4.54 -1.62 -22.91
N GLY A 17 4.96 -1.65 -24.18
CA GLY A 17 6.24 -2.27 -24.57
C GLY A 17 7.49 -1.52 -24.10
N THR A 18 7.34 -0.27 -23.67
CA THR A 18 8.44 0.56 -23.13
C THR A 18 8.49 0.57 -21.60
N ILE A 19 7.54 -0.11 -20.93
CA ILE A 19 7.51 -0.19 -19.47
C ILE A 19 8.61 -1.16 -19.01
N THR A 20 9.66 -0.60 -18.41
CA THR A 20 10.77 -1.34 -17.78
C THR A 20 10.66 -1.31 -16.26
N GLU A 21 11.49 -2.10 -15.58
CA GLU A 21 11.61 -2.09 -14.11
C GLU A 21 11.92 -0.68 -13.58
N ASP A 22 12.73 0.11 -14.29
CA ASP A 22 13.09 1.48 -13.90
C ASP A 22 11.86 2.39 -13.72
N LEU A 23 10.82 2.20 -14.54
CA LEU A 23 9.58 2.97 -14.44
C LEU A 23 8.87 2.74 -13.10
N PHE A 24 9.02 1.55 -12.50
CA PHE A 24 8.48 1.26 -11.18
C PHE A 24 9.15 2.11 -10.11
N GLU A 25 10.48 2.20 -10.13
CA GLU A 25 11.26 2.99 -9.17
C GLU A 25 11.06 4.50 -9.38
N GLU A 26 10.96 4.95 -10.63
CA GLU A 26 10.64 6.35 -10.94
C GLU A 26 9.25 6.73 -10.43
N TYR A 27 8.25 5.86 -10.64
CA TYR A 27 6.90 6.10 -10.14
C TYR A 27 6.87 6.09 -8.62
N ARG A 28 7.60 5.17 -7.98
CA ARG A 28 7.79 5.15 -6.52
C ARG A 28 8.40 6.46 -6.01
N PHE A 29 9.47 6.94 -6.64
CA PHE A 29 10.12 8.19 -6.27
C PHE A 29 9.18 9.39 -6.44
N PHE A 30 8.42 9.46 -7.54
CA PHE A 30 7.41 10.48 -7.76
C PHE A 30 6.37 10.53 -6.64
N LEU A 31 5.83 9.38 -6.24
CA LEU A 31 4.85 9.30 -5.16
C LEU A 31 5.44 9.71 -3.79
N LYS A 32 6.71 9.38 -3.53
CA LYS A 32 7.43 9.81 -2.31
C LYS A 32 7.67 11.31 -2.29
N LYS A 33 8.06 11.90 -3.42
CA LYS A 33 8.26 13.35 -3.55
C LYS A 33 6.98 14.14 -3.24
N ARG A 34 5.81 13.52 -3.42
CA ARG A 34 4.50 14.08 -3.04
C ARG A 34 4.14 13.92 -1.56
N GLY A 35 5.02 13.33 -0.75
CA GLY A 35 4.79 13.14 0.69
C GLY A 35 3.73 12.10 1.04
N LEU A 36 3.43 11.16 0.13
CA LEU A 36 2.47 10.10 0.40
C LEU A 36 3.02 9.11 1.43
N LYS A 37 2.14 8.59 2.30
CA LYS A 37 2.48 7.51 3.24
C LYS A 37 2.91 6.27 2.47
N ALA A 38 3.86 5.50 3.00
CA ALA A 38 4.41 4.34 2.29
C ALA A 38 3.34 3.26 2.02
N SER A 39 2.36 3.08 2.89
CA SER A 39 1.16 2.26 2.63
C SER A 39 0.41 2.71 1.36
N THR A 40 0.18 4.01 1.19
CA THR A 40 -0.46 4.57 -0.02
C THR A 40 0.44 4.39 -1.25
N VAL A 41 1.75 4.61 -1.13
CA VAL A 41 2.72 4.35 -2.21
C VAL A 41 2.63 2.91 -2.66
N ASN A 42 2.70 1.96 -1.74
CA ASN A 42 2.62 0.52 -2.02
C ASN A 42 1.30 0.12 -2.65
N SER A 43 0.16 0.69 -2.22
CA SER A 43 -1.12 0.44 -2.88
C SER A 43 -1.09 0.87 -4.35
N ASN A 44 -0.51 2.04 -4.65
CA ASN A 44 -0.38 2.52 -6.03
C ASN A 44 0.55 1.63 -6.87
N LEU A 45 1.69 1.23 -6.31
CA LEU A 45 2.63 0.31 -6.95
C LEU A 45 2.01 -1.08 -7.19
N CYS A 46 1.21 -1.57 -6.24
CA CYS A 46 0.51 -2.85 -6.36
C CYS A 46 -0.51 -2.80 -7.50
N TRP A 47 -1.26 -1.71 -7.64
CA TRP A 47 -2.17 -1.53 -8.77
C TRP A 47 -1.43 -1.51 -10.11
N LEU A 48 -0.28 -0.85 -10.18
CA LEU A 48 0.57 -0.83 -11.37
C LEU A 48 1.09 -2.24 -11.72
N SER A 49 1.60 -2.99 -10.73
CA SER A 49 2.01 -4.39 -10.91
C SER A 49 0.87 -5.27 -11.39
N ARG A 50 -0.33 -5.08 -10.83
CA ARG A 50 -1.53 -5.83 -11.22
C ARG A 50 -2.01 -5.50 -12.64
N LEU A 51 -1.80 -4.26 -13.09
CA LEU A 51 -2.06 -3.86 -14.47
C LEU A 51 -1.15 -4.62 -15.45
N MET A 52 0.15 -4.72 -15.14
CA MET A 52 1.09 -5.48 -15.97
C MET A 52 0.78 -6.99 -15.95
N PHE A 53 0.43 -7.53 -14.79
CA PHE A 53 -0.01 -8.93 -14.69
C PHE A 53 -1.21 -9.20 -15.62
N ARG A 54 -2.20 -8.30 -15.65
CA ARG A 54 -3.34 -8.41 -16.58
C ARG A 54 -2.90 -8.35 -18.04
N ALA A 55 -1.91 -7.52 -18.38
CA ALA A 55 -1.35 -7.47 -19.74
C ALA A 55 -0.68 -8.79 -20.14
N VAL A 56 0.05 -9.43 -19.21
CA VAL A 56 0.60 -10.79 -19.41
C VAL A 56 -0.52 -11.81 -19.62
N SER A 57 -1.55 -11.80 -18.77
CA SER A 57 -2.68 -12.75 -18.89
C SER A 57 -3.41 -12.62 -20.23
N LYS A 58 -3.47 -11.41 -20.78
CA LYS A 58 -4.03 -11.12 -22.11
C LYS A 58 -3.05 -11.34 -23.27
N ARG A 59 -1.83 -11.83 -22.99
CA ARG A 59 -0.74 -12.03 -23.97
C ARG A 59 -0.36 -10.75 -24.73
N ILE A 60 -0.56 -9.58 -24.14
CA ILE A 60 -0.10 -8.30 -24.70
C ILE A 60 1.42 -8.18 -24.53
N ILE A 61 1.95 -8.67 -23.42
CA ILE A 61 3.38 -8.78 -23.12
C ILE A 61 3.73 -10.21 -22.70
N ARG A 62 4.99 -10.61 -22.88
CA ARG A 62 5.46 -11.96 -22.56
C ARG A 62 5.67 -12.21 -21.07
N CYS A 63 6.25 -11.22 -20.39
CA CYS A 63 6.60 -11.29 -18.97
C CYS A 63 6.24 -9.98 -18.27
N ASN A 64 6.10 -10.04 -16.95
CA ASN A 64 5.82 -8.85 -16.14
C ASN A 64 7.14 -8.11 -15.86
N PRO A 65 7.30 -6.84 -16.27
CA PRO A 65 8.52 -6.07 -16.01
C PRO A 65 8.78 -5.79 -14.52
N PHE A 66 7.78 -6.03 -13.65
CA PHE A 66 7.84 -5.73 -12.22
C PHE A 66 7.93 -6.97 -11.33
N GLU A 67 8.33 -8.12 -11.87
CA GLU A 67 8.37 -9.39 -11.13
C GLU A 67 9.30 -9.34 -9.91
N ASN A 68 10.43 -8.62 -10.02
CA ASN A 68 11.42 -8.47 -8.95
C ASN A 68 11.32 -7.14 -8.18
N ALA A 69 10.31 -6.33 -8.50
CA ALA A 69 10.19 -4.98 -7.96
C ALA A 69 9.96 -4.98 -6.44
N LYS A 70 10.66 -4.10 -5.73
CA LYS A 70 10.65 -4.05 -4.26
C LYS A 70 9.66 -2.99 -3.76
N TYR A 71 8.76 -3.40 -2.87
CA TYR A 71 7.84 -2.51 -2.18
C TYR A 71 8.50 -1.83 -0.97
N GLU A 72 7.93 -0.69 -0.55
CA GLU A 72 8.33 -0.04 0.69
C GLU A 72 7.99 -0.94 1.89
N LYS A 73 8.95 -1.16 2.78
CA LYS A 73 8.68 -1.83 4.06
C LYS A 73 8.40 -0.75 5.10
N GLU A 74 7.15 -0.62 5.53
CA GLU A 74 6.83 0.14 6.74
C GLU A 74 7.14 -0.74 7.96
N GLU A 75 8.11 -0.34 8.78
CA GLU A 75 8.28 -0.92 10.11
C GLU A 75 7.12 -0.48 11.01
N LYS A 76 6.03 -1.26 10.98
CA LYS A 76 4.94 -1.08 11.94
C LYS A 76 5.36 -1.67 13.27
N LYS A 77 5.68 -0.80 14.24
CA LYS A 77 5.80 -1.21 15.65
C LYS A 77 4.41 -1.56 16.18
N ILE A 78 3.99 -2.80 15.95
CA ILE A 78 2.79 -3.34 16.59
C ILE A 78 3.09 -3.43 18.08
N ARG A 79 2.33 -2.68 18.88
CA ARG A 79 2.38 -2.81 20.33
C ARG A 79 1.43 -3.92 20.73
N PHE A 80 1.94 -4.93 21.41
CA PHE A 80 1.14 -5.97 22.03
C PHE A 80 0.69 -5.49 23.41
N LEU A 81 -0.59 -5.71 23.75
CA LEU A 81 -1.09 -5.49 25.10
C LEU A 81 -0.42 -6.50 26.04
N GLN A 82 0.18 -6.00 27.12
CA GLN A 82 0.72 -6.86 28.18
C GLN A 82 -0.39 -7.32 29.11
N LYS A 83 -0.15 -8.38 29.89
CA LYS A 83 -1.12 -8.91 30.88
C LYS A 83 -1.62 -7.81 31.83
N SER A 84 -0.75 -6.89 32.24
CA SER A 84 -1.12 -5.73 33.07
C SER A 84 -2.07 -4.77 32.36
N ASP A 85 -1.91 -4.57 31.06
CA ASP A 85 -2.75 -3.66 30.28
C ASP A 85 -4.14 -4.26 30.08
N VAL A 86 -4.20 -5.58 29.88
CA VAL A 86 -5.46 -6.32 29.84
C VAL A 86 -6.18 -6.23 31.19
N MET A 87 -5.49 -6.43 32.32
CA MET A 87 -6.12 -6.29 33.65
C MET A 87 -6.66 -4.88 33.91
N LYS A 88 -5.98 -3.83 33.43
CA LYS A 88 -6.49 -2.46 33.50
C LYS A 88 -7.73 -2.25 32.63
N LEU A 89 -7.75 -2.84 31.43
CA LEU A 89 -8.93 -2.82 30.55
C LEU A 89 -10.13 -3.54 31.19
N MET A 90 -9.87 -4.65 31.87
CA MET A 90 -10.90 -5.43 32.57
C MET A 90 -11.51 -4.68 33.76
N SER A 91 -10.72 -3.87 34.47
CA SER A 91 -11.20 -3.11 35.64
C SER A 91 -11.83 -1.75 35.31
N MET A 92 -11.58 -1.22 34.11
CA MET A 92 -12.15 0.04 33.65
C MET A 92 -13.62 -0.14 33.22
N LYS A 93 -14.46 0.85 33.53
CA LYS A 93 -15.83 0.96 32.99
C LYS A 93 -15.87 2.00 31.88
N MET A 94 -16.50 1.66 30.76
CA MET A 94 -16.75 2.62 29.67
C MET A 94 -18.08 3.33 29.91
N ASN A 95 -18.08 4.65 29.73
CA ASN A 95 -19.30 5.45 29.85
C ASN A 95 -20.25 5.24 28.66
N ASP A 96 -19.69 4.93 27.50
CA ASP A 96 -20.45 4.58 26.31
C ASP A 96 -20.90 3.12 26.36
N LYS A 97 -22.20 2.89 26.09
CA LYS A 97 -22.81 1.56 26.23
C LYS A 97 -22.30 0.58 25.19
N GLU A 98 -22.06 1.02 23.96
CA GLU A 98 -21.55 0.17 22.89
C GLU A 98 -20.09 -0.19 23.14
N ALA A 99 -19.30 0.77 23.61
CA ALA A 99 -17.92 0.54 24.03
C ALA A 99 -17.82 -0.41 25.23
N GLU A 100 -18.71 -0.31 26.22
CA GLU A 100 -18.73 -1.24 27.36
C GLU A 100 -19.12 -2.65 26.92
N LEU A 101 -20.10 -2.77 26.02
CA LEU A 101 -20.51 -4.06 25.46
C LEU A 101 -19.38 -4.69 24.64
N ALA A 102 -18.68 -3.91 23.82
CA ALA A 102 -17.50 -4.38 23.10
C ALA A 102 -16.38 -4.81 24.07
N ARG A 103 -16.15 -4.07 25.16
CA ARG A 103 -15.18 -4.42 26.20
C ARG A 103 -15.52 -5.77 26.86
N LEU A 104 -16.78 -5.98 27.22
CA LEU A 104 -17.28 -7.23 27.80
C LEU A 104 -17.23 -8.42 26.83
N MET A 105 -17.31 -8.18 25.52
CA MET A 105 -17.18 -9.22 24.50
C MET A 105 -15.72 -9.62 24.24
N PHE A 106 -14.78 -8.70 24.47
CA PHE A 106 -13.36 -8.90 24.16
C PHE A 106 -12.55 -9.47 25.33
N VAL A 107 -13.05 -9.27 26.56
CA VAL A 107 -12.51 -9.74 27.85
C VAL A 107 -13.05 -11.13 28.17
#